data_AF-A0A0K9NFV4-F1
#
_entry.id   AF-A0A0K9NFV4-F1
#
_cell.length_a   1.000
_cell.length_b   1.000
_cell.length_c   1.000
_cell.angle_alpha   90.00
_cell.angle_beta   90.00
_cell.angle_gamma   90.00
#
_symmetry.space_group_name_H-M   'P 1'
#
loop_
_entity.id
_entity.type
_entity.pdbx_description
1 polymer ?
#
loop_
_entity_poly.entity_id
_entity_poly.type
_entity_poly.pdbx_seq_one_letter_code
_entity_poly.pdbx_strand_id
1 'polypeptide(L)'
;MQHMTEEEKNMNLDKVVPDGLAVSRHHNVIHGFVNGAAVIVNPLEQSAQYKITLYLDVERSTYKDQFLAYVKSLEESYPFVNYAGYNSKNAVTVNIASQEEWDRDNLTHLLEDITAKCADLQIYSCCAVCGSTEQLDISAVDSHSEPLCGSCYTGIAEGMIQTDGSRRRREHLPLGVLGALLGAVLGSALWIVIGQFGFIAGLAGYAIVYGSVKGYEKAGGTVSKKGIILCIIFSLLAIAAAECASLGITIYRELKADYWITPTEAFQMIPDFLGVDEVRGGVIKDLVIGYAFAVWASFSFVKSLWKRIQAETAPHVIERL
;
A
#
# COMPACT_ATOMS: atom_id res chain seq x y z
N MET A 1 30.99 -14.69 1.94
CA MET A 1 29.75 -14.33 1.22
C MET A 1 29.26 -13.04 1.84
N GLN A 2 29.46 -11.94 1.12
CA GLN A 2 29.15 -10.59 1.58
C GLN A 2 27.64 -10.44 1.78
N HIS A 3 27.27 -9.94 2.95
CA HIS A 3 25.93 -9.42 3.21
C HIS A 3 25.72 -8.19 2.31
N MET A 4 24.95 -8.34 1.23
CA MET A 4 24.33 -7.21 0.55
C MET A 4 23.17 -6.72 1.40
N THR A 5 23.22 -5.44 1.76
CA THR A 5 22.20 -4.69 2.50
C THR A 5 20.96 -4.48 1.64
N GLU A 6 19.77 -4.48 2.25
CA GLU A 6 18.46 -4.21 1.61
C GLU A 6 18.35 -2.82 0.91
N GLU A 7 19.40 -2.01 0.91
CA GLU A 7 19.48 -0.73 0.17
C GLU A 7 19.78 -0.88 -1.33
N GLU A 8 20.14 -2.07 -1.83
CA GLU A 8 20.56 -2.28 -3.23
C GLU A 8 19.46 -2.76 -4.19
N LYS A 9 18.17 -2.68 -3.81
CA LYS A 9 17.04 -3.05 -4.68
C LYS A 9 16.11 -1.90 -5.06
N ASN A 10 16.55 -0.66 -4.92
CA ASN A 10 15.84 0.48 -5.49
C ASN A 10 16.28 0.67 -6.94
N MET A 11 15.31 0.77 -7.85
CA MET A 11 15.56 1.06 -9.27
C MET A 11 16.27 2.42 -9.35
N ASN A 12 17.53 2.42 -9.77
CA ASN A 12 18.34 3.64 -9.81
C ASN A 12 18.00 4.47 -11.06
N LEU A 13 17.12 5.46 -10.89
CA LEU A 13 16.65 6.33 -11.97
C LEU A 13 17.78 7.06 -12.72
N ASP A 14 18.88 7.39 -12.04
CA ASP A 14 20.02 8.10 -12.67
C ASP A 14 20.71 7.24 -13.74
N LYS A 15 20.56 5.91 -13.71
CA LYS A 15 21.15 4.99 -14.70
C LYS A 15 20.23 4.69 -15.88
N VAL A 16 18.92 4.90 -15.71
CA VAL A 16 17.89 4.47 -16.66
C VAL A 16 17.18 5.63 -17.34
N VAL A 17 17.55 6.87 -17.02
CA VAL A 17 16.97 8.08 -17.61
C VAL A 17 17.23 8.15 -19.13
N PRO A 18 16.16 8.22 -19.96
CA PRO A 18 16.28 8.51 -21.39
C PRO A 18 16.89 9.89 -21.65
N ASP A 19 17.55 10.05 -22.79
CA ASP A 19 18.15 11.33 -23.17
C ASP A 19 17.09 12.43 -23.33
N GLY A 20 17.38 13.62 -22.81
CA GLY A 20 16.47 14.76 -22.84
C GLY A 20 15.42 14.80 -21.72
N LEU A 21 15.40 13.79 -20.84
CA LEU A 21 14.57 13.79 -19.63
C LEU A 21 15.36 14.13 -18.38
N ALA A 22 14.66 14.63 -17.36
CA ALA A 22 15.21 14.98 -16.06
C ALA A 22 14.74 13.98 -14.99
N VAL A 23 15.51 13.86 -13.91
CA VAL A 23 15.17 13.04 -12.75
C VAL A 23 14.85 13.96 -11.58
N SER A 24 13.63 13.90 -11.06
CA SER A 24 13.29 14.50 -9.77
C SER A 24 13.49 13.47 -8.67
N ARG A 25 14.64 13.57 -7.98
CA ARG A 25 15.02 12.63 -6.91
C ARG A 25 14.07 12.68 -5.71
N HIS A 26 13.59 13.88 -5.37
CA HIS A 26 12.66 14.06 -4.25
C HIS A 26 11.32 13.35 -4.50
N HIS A 27 10.85 13.36 -5.75
CA HIS A 27 9.58 12.74 -6.15
C HIS A 27 9.75 11.35 -6.77
N ASN A 28 10.98 10.84 -6.84
CA ASN A 28 11.36 9.55 -7.43
C ASN A 28 10.73 9.31 -8.81
N VAL A 29 10.87 10.28 -9.72
CA VAL A 29 10.22 10.30 -11.03
C VAL A 29 11.18 10.79 -12.12
N ILE A 30 11.06 10.22 -13.32
CA ILE A 30 11.67 10.76 -14.54
C ILE A 30 10.60 11.55 -15.28
N HIS A 31 10.91 12.76 -15.74
CA HIS A 31 9.96 13.64 -16.39
C HIS A 31 10.61 14.49 -17.48
N GLY A 32 9.79 14.99 -18.39
CA GLY A 32 10.22 15.95 -19.40
C GLY A 32 9.34 15.89 -20.64
N PHE A 33 9.91 16.30 -21.77
CA PHE A 33 9.19 16.35 -23.04
C PHE A 33 9.96 15.55 -24.11
N VAL A 34 9.28 14.62 -24.77
CA VAL A 34 9.81 13.87 -25.93
C VAL A 34 8.92 14.20 -27.13
N ASN A 35 9.51 14.66 -28.23
CA ASN A 35 8.78 15.14 -29.41
C ASN A 35 7.66 16.15 -29.09
N GLY A 36 7.85 16.98 -28.05
CA GLY A 36 6.87 17.98 -27.59
C GLY A 36 5.75 17.43 -26.71
N ALA A 37 5.65 16.11 -26.52
CA ALA A 37 4.70 15.51 -25.60
C ALA A 37 5.30 15.39 -24.18
N ALA A 38 4.54 15.81 -23.17
CA ALA A 38 4.89 15.66 -21.77
C ALA A 38 4.85 14.18 -21.36
N VAL A 39 5.95 13.69 -20.81
CA VAL A 39 6.12 12.31 -20.37
C VAL A 39 6.53 12.24 -18.91
N ILE A 40 5.96 11.28 -18.19
CA ILE A 40 6.24 11.02 -16.78
C ILE A 40 6.46 9.50 -16.63
N VAL A 41 7.59 9.11 -16.03
CA VAL A 41 7.94 7.71 -15.78
C VAL A 41 8.16 7.50 -14.29
N ASN A 42 7.34 6.65 -13.68
CA ASN A 42 7.39 6.31 -12.27
C ASN A 42 7.92 4.88 -12.10
N PRO A 43 8.95 4.64 -11.28
CA PRO A 43 9.33 3.29 -10.89
C PRO A 43 8.28 2.68 -9.96
N LEU A 44 7.92 1.42 -10.22
CA LEU A 44 7.08 0.57 -9.39
C LEU A 44 7.96 -0.51 -8.75
N GLU A 45 8.74 -0.13 -7.73
CA GLU A 45 9.77 -0.97 -7.12
C GLU A 45 9.25 -2.34 -6.64
N GLN A 46 8.01 -2.40 -6.14
CA GLN A 46 7.41 -3.64 -5.64
C GLN A 46 7.15 -4.68 -6.74
N SER A 47 6.92 -4.23 -7.97
CA SER A 47 6.64 -5.08 -9.13
C SER A 47 7.77 -5.11 -10.15
N ALA A 48 8.91 -4.47 -9.86
CA ALA A 48 10.04 -4.32 -10.78
C ALA A 48 9.59 -3.82 -12.18
N GLN A 49 8.82 -2.74 -12.19
CA GLN A 49 8.22 -2.17 -13.41
C GLN A 49 8.43 -0.66 -13.48
N TYR A 50 8.33 -0.10 -14.68
CA TYR A 50 8.17 1.33 -14.90
C TYR A 50 6.76 1.61 -15.39
N LYS A 51 6.13 2.65 -14.85
CA LYS A 51 4.85 3.16 -15.35
C LYS A 51 5.08 4.48 -16.07
N ILE A 52 4.90 4.46 -17.39
CA ILE A 52 4.85 5.65 -18.23
C ILE A 52 3.42 6.21 -18.17
N THR A 53 3.29 7.52 -18.05
CA THR A 53 2.02 8.23 -18.12
C THR A 53 2.16 9.46 -19.01
N LEU A 54 1.23 9.60 -19.96
CA LEU A 54 1.05 10.79 -20.80
C LEU A 54 -0.38 11.28 -20.65
N TYR A 55 -0.58 12.60 -20.57
CA TYR A 55 -1.91 13.21 -20.61
C TYR A 55 -2.10 13.85 -21.97
N LEU A 56 -3.07 13.38 -22.73
CA LEU A 56 -3.23 13.66 -24.15
C LEU A 56 -4.69 14.05 -24.47
N ASP A 57 -4.91 14.99 -25.37
CA ASP A 57 -6.24 15.48 -25.78
C ASP A 57 -7.01 14.51 -26.72
N VAL A 58 -6.88 13.20 -26.48
CA VAL A 58 -7.42 12.12 -27.32
C VAL A 58 -8.92 12.26 -27.59
N GLU A 59 -9.71 12.68 -26.60
CA GLU A 59 -11.16 12.89 -26.76
C GLU A 59 -11.53 13.99 -27.78
N ARG A 60 -10.60 14.92 -28.06
CA ARG A 60 -10.79 16.02 -29.02
C ARG A 60 -10.28 15.68 -30.42
N SER A 61 -9.52 14.60 -30.58
CA SER A 61 -8.90 14.22 -31.84
C SER A 61 -9.86 13.44 -32.75
N THR A 62 -9.84 13.77 -34.04
CA THR A 62 -10.53 12.98 -35.09
C THR A 62 -9.90 11.60 -35.31
N TYR A 63 -8.66 11.39 -34.82
CA TYR A 63 -7.92 10.14 -34.94
C TYR A 63 -8.00 9.27 -33.67
N LYS A 64 -8.93 9.57 -32.77
CA LYS A 64 -9.13 8.86 -31.49
C LYS A 64 -9.08 7.34 -31.64
N ASP A 65 -9.92 6.76 -32.48
CA ASP A 65 -10.05 5.30 -32.60
C ASP A 65 -8.75 4.67 -33.13
N GLN A 66 -8.07 5.35 -34.05
CA GLN A 66 -6.77 4.92 -34.58
C GLN A 66 -5.68 4.94 -33.51
N PHE A 67 -5.65 5.99 -32.68
CA PHE A 67 -4.70 6.09 -31.58
C PHE A 67 -4.97 5.06 -30.48
N LEU A 68 -6.24 4.84 -30.11
CA LEU A 68 -6.60 3.83 -29.11
C LEU A 68 -6.31 2.41 -29.60
N ALA A 69 -6.45 2.14 -30.90
CA ALA A 69 -6.02 0.87 -31.49
C ALA A 69 -4.50 0.70 -31.41
N TYR A 70 -3.73 1.76 -31.68
CA TYR A 70 -2.27 1.77 -31.51
C TYR A 70 -1.84 1.52 -30.05
N VAL A 71 -2.46 2.20 -29.08
CA VAL A 71 -2.15 1.97 -27.66
C VAL A 71 -2.39 0.52 -27.27
N LYS A 72 -3.48 -0.09 -27.74
CA LYS A 72 -3.77 -1.52 -27.50
C LYS A 72 -2.74 -2.46 -28.15
N SER A 73 -2.20 -2.10 -29.31
CA SER A 73 -1.20 -2.94 -29.99
C SER A 73 0.18 -2.92 -29.32
N LEU A 74 0.43 -2.00 -28.37
CA LEU A 74 1.74 -1.90 -27.70
C LEU A 74 2.11 -3.17 -26.93
N GLU A 75 1.14 -3.84 -26.29
CA GLU A 75 1.35 -5.10 -25.56
C GLU A 75 1.82 -6.23 -26.50
N GLU A 76 1.34 -6.25 -27.75
CA GLU A 76 1.76 -7.23 -28.76
C GLU A 76 3.06 -6.83 -29.47
N SER A 77 3.29 -5.53 -29.64
CA SER A 77 4.43 -4.98 -30.38
C SER A 77 5.73 -4.99 -29.57
N TYR A 78 5.62 -4.91 -28.25
CA TYR A 78 6.76 -4.81 -27.34
C TYR A 78 6.69 -5.87 -26.24
N PRO A 79 7.57 -6.89 -26.23
CA PRO A 79 7.50 -7.99 -25.27
C PRO A 79 7.76 -7.58 -23.81
N PHE A 80 8.32 -6.39 -23.59
CA PHE A 80 8.53 -5.83 -22.25
C PHE A 80 7.35 -4.97 -21.76
N VAL A 81 6.32 -4.74 -22.58
CA VAL A 81 5.10 -4.01 -22.18
C VAL A 81 4.08 -5.01 -21.62
N ASN A 82 3.77 -4.86 -20.34
CA ASN A 82 2.82 -5.73 -19.64
C ASN A 82 1.37 -5.22 -19.68
N TYR A 83 1.21 -3.92 -19.93
CA TYR A 83 -0.08 -3.26 -19.96
C TYR A 83 0.03 -1.94 -20.73
N ALA A 84 -0.94 -1.67 -21.59
CA ALA A 84 -1.13 -0.36 -22.21
C ALA A 84 -2.62 -0.01 -22.25
N GLY A 85 -2.96 1.17 -21.76
CA GLY A 85 -4.36 1.58 -21.65
C GLY A 85 -4.54 3.08 -21.67
N TYR A 86 -5.78 3.47 -21.96
CA TYR A 86 -6.22 4.85 -21.90
C TYR A 86 -7.42 4.95 -20.97
N ASN A 87 -7.42 5.96 -20.09
CA ASN A 87 -8.57 6.28 -19.25
C ASN A 87 -9.35 7.47 -19.84
N SER A 88 -10.64 7.57 -19.53
CA SER A 88 -11.50 8.68 -19.98
C SER A 88 -11.15 10.05 -19.36
N LYS A 89 -10.04 10.15 -18.63
CA LYS A 89 -9.49 11.37 -18.04
C LYS A 89 -8.19 11.78 -18.74
N ASN A 90 -8.11 11.57 -20.05
CA ASN A 90 -7.00 11.96 -20.92
C ASN A 90 -5.67 11.24 -20.67
N ALA A 91 -5.58 10.26 -19.76
CA ALA A 91 -4.31 9.63 -19.43
C ALA A 91 -4.10 8.32 -20.21
N VAL A 92 -3.00 8.25 -20.96
CA VAL A 92 -2.42 7.00 -21.47
C VAL A 92 -1.44 6.49 -20.42
N THR A 93 -1.58 5.22 -20.04
CA THR A 93 -0.70 4.53 -19.10
C THR A 93 -0.10 3.31 -19.76
N VAL A 94 1.23 3.16 -19.67
CA VAL A 94 1.95 2.00 -20.17
C VAL A 94 2.86 1.46 -19.07
N ASN A 95 2.70 0.19 -18.69
CA ASN A 95 3.57 -0.47 -17.72
C ASN A 95 4.58 -1.35 -18.45
N ILE A 96 5.86 -1.14 -18.14
CA ILE A 96 6.98 -1.88 -18.70
C ILE A 96 7.62 -2.74 -17.60
N ALA A 97 7.92 -4.00 -17.88
CA ALA A 97 8.78 -4.83 -17.03
C ALA A 97 10.22 -4.32 -17.05
N SER A 98 10.86 -4.19 -15.89
CA SER A 98 12.30 -3.93 -15.83
C SER A 98 13.07 -5.14 -16.37
N GLN A 99 14.04 -4.86 -17.24
CA GLN A 99 15.02 -5.80 -17.78
C GLN A 99 16.45 -5.36 -17.43
N GLU A 100 16.58 -4.58 -16.35
CA GLU A 100 17.83 -4.08 -15.77
C GLU A 100 18.67 -3.29 -16.79
N GLU A 101 19.61 -3.96 -17.47
CA GLU A 101 20.55 -3.34 -18.41
C GLU A 101 19.84 -2.67 -19.62
N TRP A 102 18.67 -3.18 -20.00
CA TRP A 102 17.91 -2.69 -21.16
C TRP A 102 16.89 -1.60 -20.82
N ASP A 103 16.75 -1.23 -19.55
CA ASP A 103 15.69 -0.31 -19.10
C ASP A 103 15.76 1.05 -19.80
N ARG A 104 16.96 1.62 -19.93
CA ARG A 104 17.17 2.92 -20.58
C ARG A 104 16.75 2.87 -22.05
N ASP A 105 17.19 1.86 -22.77
CA ASP A 105 16.95 1.73 -24.21
C ASP A 105 15.48 1.39 -24.48
N ASN A 106 14.88 0.50 -23.69
CA ASN A 106 13.46 0.17 -23.78
C ASN A 106 12.56 1.39 -23.51
N LEU A 107 12.88 2.17 -22.47
CA LEU A 107 12.17 3.41 -22.17
C LEU A 107 12.34 4.43 -23.30
N THR A 108 13.57 4.64 -23.78
CA THR A 108 13.86 5.60 -24.85
C THR A 108 13.08 5.25 -26.12
N HIS A 109 13.21 4.00 -26.59
CA HIS A 109 12.56 3.55 -27.81
C HIS A 109 11.03 3.62 -27.72
N LEU A 110 10.44 3.19 -26.60
CA LEU A 110 8.98 3.24 -26.46
C LEU A 110 8.44 4.67 -26.35
N LEU A 111 9.15 5.56 -25.65
CA LEU A 111 8.75 6.97 -25.55
C LEU A 111 8.85 7.66 -26.91
N GLU A 112 9.90 7.41 -27.68
CA GLU A 112 10.04 7.94 -29.03
C GLU A 112 8.91 7.46 -29.94
N ASP A 113 8.58 6.16 -29.94
CA ASP A 113 7.51 5.59 -30.76
C ASP A 113 6.13 6.15 -30.39
N ILE A 114 5.77 6.16 -29.10
CA ILE A 114 4.47 6.68 -28.64
C ILE A 114 4.34 8.17 -28.99
N THR A 115 5.37 8.96 -28.71
CA THR A 115 5.29 10.42 -28.93
C THR A 115 5.37 10.79 -30.40
N ALA A 116 6.10 10.03 -31.23
CA ALA A 116 6.05 10.17 -32.69
C ALA A 116 4.63 9.85 -33.21
N LYS A 117 3.99 8.80 -32.68
CA LYS A 117 2.62 8.48 -33.06
C LYS A 117 1.62 9.56 -32.66
N CYS A 118 1.81 10.19 -31.50
CA CYS A 118 1.04 11.36 -31.09
C CYS A 118 1.19 12.50 -32.10
N ALA A 119 2.43 12.82 -32.50
CA ALA A 119 2.69 13.86 -33.49
C ALA A 119 2.05 13.57 -34.86
N ASP A 120 2.17 12.34 -35.36
CA ASP A 120 1.57 11.89 -36.63
C ASP A 120 0.05 12.04 -36.66
N LEU A 121 -0.61 11.75 -35.53
CA LEU A 121 -2.06 11.82 -35.38
C LEU A 121 -2.55 13.17 -34.83
N GLN A 122 -1.66 14.16 -34.72
CA GLN A 122 -1.95 15.50 -34.19
C GLN A 122 -2.66 15.44 -32.82
N ILE A 123 -2.22 14.52 -31.97
CA ILE A 123 -2.64 14.40 -30.57
C ILE A 123 -1.58 15.07 -29.71
N TYR A 124 -1.99 16.00 -28.87
CA TYR A 124 -1.09 16.84 -28.09
C TYR A 124 -1.24 16.58 -26.61
N SER A 125 -0.18 16.86 -25.86
CA SER A 125 -0.26 16.84 -24.42
C SER A 125 -1.26 17.87 -23.91
N CYS A 126 -1.99 17.51 -22.85
CA CYS A 126 -2.97 18.38 -22.22
C CYS A 126 -2.83 18.38 -20.70
N CYS A 127 -3.35 19.43 -20.08
CA CYS A 127 -3.42 19.57 -18.63
C CYS A 127 -4.24 18.43 -18.03
N ALA A 128 -3.68 17.73 -17.04
CA ALA A 128 -4.33 16.60 -16.36
C ALA A 128 -5.68 16.97 -15.70
N VAL A 129 -5.87 18.24 -15.37
CA VAL A 129 -7.06 18.73 -14.64
C VAL A 129 -8.15 19.22 -15.59
N CYS A 130 -7.82 20.12 -16.52
CA CYS A 130 -8.81 20.79 -17.37
C CYS A 130 -8.80 20.33 -18.84
N GLY A 131 -7.79 19.56 -19.26
CA GLY A 131 -7.61 19.13 -20.65
C GLY A 131 -7.24 20.27 -21.62
N SER A 132 -6.76 21.41 -21.11
CA SER A 132 -6.20 22.48 -21.95
C SER A 132 -4.87 22.04 -22.58
N THR A 133 -4.64 22.39 -23.84
CA THR A 133 -3.39 22.17 -24.58
C THR A 133 -2.50 23.43 -24.62
N GLU A 134 -2.79 24.40 -23.75
CA GLU A 134 -1.91 25.56 -23.49
C GLU A 134 -0.55 25.12 -22.94
N GLN A 135 0.36 26.08 -22.74
CA GLN A 135 1.68 25.80 -22.16
C GLN A 135 1.57 25.02 -20.84
N LEU A 136 2.24 23.86 -20.79
CA LEU A 136 2.24 22.93 -19.67
C LEU A 136 3.60 22.95 -18.97
N ASP A 137 3.55 22.88 -17.64
CA ASP A 137 4.71 22.55 -16.81
C ASP A 137 4.42 21.21 -16.12
N ILE A 138 5.40 20.31 -16.06
CA ILE A 138 5.25 19.09 -15.26
C ILE A 138 5.39 19.48 -13.80
N SER A 139 4.37 19.18 -13.00
CA SER A 139 4.31 19.55 -11.59
C SER A 139 4.12 18.33 -10.72
N ALA A 140 4.81 18.29 -9.60
CA ALA A 140 4.51 17.36 -8.52
C ALA A 140 3.39 17.95 -7.67
N VAL A 141 2.29 17.21 -7.52
CA VAL A 141 1.17 17.48 -6.64
C VAL A 141 1.13 16.33 -5.63
N ASP A 142 1.62 16.57 -4.41
CA ASP A 142 1.84 15.53 -3.41
C ASP A 142 2.76 14.39 -3.91
N SER A 143 2.22 13.17 -4.03
CA SER A 143 2.93 11.98 -4.52
C SER A 143 2.70 11.68 -6.00
N HIS A 144 2.03 12.58 -6.73
CA HIS A 144 1.73 12.41 -8.15
C HIS A 144 2.43 13.49 -8.96
N SER A 145 2.95 13.13 -10.12
CA SER A 145 3.48 14.09 -11.10
C SER A 145 2.53 14.14 -12.27
N GLU A 146 2.15 15.34 -12.69
CA GLU A 146 1.18 15.57 -13.76
C GLU A 146 1.51 16.87 -14.53
N PRO A 147 1.27 16.94 -15.84
CA PRO A 147 1.39 18.17 -16.59
C PRO A 147 0.20 19.09 -16.26
N LEU A 148 0.50 20.33 -15.84
CA LEU A 148 -0.49 21.33 -15.48
C LEU A 148 -0.31 22.61 -16.30
N CYS A 149 -1.43 23.22 -16.70
CA CYS A 149 -1.39 24.60 -17.18
C CYS A 149 -1.29 25.58 -15.99
N GLY A 150 -0.81 26.81 -16.26
CA GLY A 150 -0.55 27.80 -15.22
C GLY A 150 -1.76 28.15 -14.34
N SER A 151 -2.98 28.16 -14.91
CA SER A 151 -4.21 28.43 -14.16
C SER A 151 -4.58 27.28 -13.20
N CYS A 152 -4.48 26.03 -13.63
CA CYS A 152 -4.71 24.87 -12.78
C CYS A 152 -3.64 24.73 -11.69
N TYR A 153 -2.38 25.00 -12.01
CA TYR A 153 -1.29 25.04 -11.01
C TYR A 153 -1.62 26.05 -9.90
N THR A 154 -1.97 27.28 -10.27
CA THR A 154 -2.27 28.36 -9.32
C THR A 154 -3.50 28.02 -8.48
N GLY A 155 -4.58 27.51 -9.10
CA GLY A 155 -5.79 27.12 -8.39
C GLY A 155 -5.57 25.98 -7.39
N ILE A 156 -4.72 25.00 -7.71
CA ILE A 156 -4.36 23.93 -6.77
C ILE A 156 -3.50 24.48 -5.63
N ALA A 157 -2.48 25.29 -5.93
CA ALA A 157 -1.62 25.90 -4.93
C ALA A 157 -2.41 26.74 -3.92
N GLU A 158 -3.35 27.57 -4.40
CA GLU A 158 -4.23 28.37 -3.54
C GLU A 158 -5.23 27.52 -2.77
N GLY A 159 -5.76 26.46 -3.38
CA GLY A 159 -6.66 25.51 -2.72
C GLY A 159 -5.98 24.75 -1.58
N MET A 160 -4.69 24.40 -1.72
CA MET A 160 -3.92 23.72 -0.67
C MET A 160 -3.73 24.61 0.57
N ILE A 161 -3.46 25.91 0.39
CA ILE A 161 -3.35 26.90 1.49
C ILE A 161 -4.65 26.96 2.31
N GLN A 162 -5.81 26.76 1.69
CA GLN A 162 -7.12 26.80 2.38
C GLN A 162 -7.53 25.47 3.02
N THR A 163 -7.01 24.34 2.55
CA THR A 163 -7.49 22.99 2.93
C THR A 163 -6.74 22.39 4.13
N ASP A 164 -5.55 22.89 4.46
CA ASP A 164 -4.72 22.41 5.58
C ASP A 164 -5.40 22.58 6.97
N GLY A 165 -6.42 23.44 7.06
CA GLY A 165 -7.21 23.66 8.27
C GLY A 165 -8.47 22.80 8.46
N SER A 166 -9.03 22.18 7.41
CA SER A 166 -10.46 21.79 7.43
C SER A 166 -10.81 20.34 7.09
N ARG A 167 -9.87 19.51 6.58
CA ARG A 167 -10.23 18.14 6.11
C ARG A 167 -9.39 16.97 6.62
N ARG A 168 -8.60 17.13 7.69
CA ARG A 168 -8.05 15.96 8.41
C ARG A 168 -9.19 15.26 9.15
N ARG A 169 -9.50 14.02 8.78
CA ARG A 169 -10.46 13.19 9.54
C ARG A 169 -9.99 13.17 11.00
N ARG A 170 -10.74 13.78 11.91
CA ARG A 170 -10.33 13.82 13.32
C ARG A 170 -10.39 12.41 13.90
N GLU A 171 -9.29 12.00 14.52
CA GLU A 171 -9.21 10.73 15.24
C GLU A 171 -10.02 10.81 16.54
N HIS A 172 -11.02 9.95 16.68
CA HIS A 172 -11.76 9.77 17.91
C HIS A 172 -11.12 8.65 18.75
N LEU A 173 -10.03 8.99 19.47
CA LEU A 173 -9.21 8.02 20.22
C LEU A 173 -10.01 7.05 21.12
N PRO A 174 -10.99 7.48 21.95
CA PRO A 174 -11.75 6.54 22.79
C PRO A 174 -12.57 5.54 21.97
N LEU A 175 -13.18 6.00 20.88
CA LEU A 175 -13.97 5.16 19.98
C LEU A 175 -13.06 4.20 19.20
N GLY A 176 -11.88 4.66 18.79
CA GLY A 176 -10.85 3.82 18.18
C GLY A 176 -10.38 2.70 19.12
N VAL A 177 -10.08 3.01 20.38
CA VAL A 177 -9.71 2.00 21.38
C VAL A 177 -10.81 0.95 21.57
N LEU A 178 -12.07 1.38 21.66
CA LEU A 178 -13.20 0.46 21.75
C LEU A 178 -13.30 -0.45 20.52
N GLY A 179 -13.14 0.13 19.32
CA GLY A 179 -13.09 -0.63 18.07
C GLY A 179 -11.93 -1.62 18.00
N ALA A 180 -10.76 -1.25 18.50
CA ALA A 180 -9.58 -2.11 18.55
C ALA A 180 -9.77 -3.33 19.44
N LEU A 181 -10.38 -3.14 20.60
CA LEU A 181 -10.69 -4.22 21.54
C LEU A 181 -11.70 -5.19 20.93
N LEU A 182 -12.79 -4.67 20.34
CA LEU A 182 -13.80 -5.51 19.66
C LEU A 182 -13.19 -6.29 18.49
N GLY A 183 -12.35 -5.64 17.69
CA GLY A 183 -11.65 -6.28 16.58
C GLY A 183 -10.68 -7.39 17.04
N ALA A 184 -9.93 -7.14 18.12
CA ALA A 184 -9.03 -8.13 18.71
C ALA A 184 -9.79 -9.33 19.29
N VAL A 185 -10.96 -9.10 19.93
CA VAL A 185 -11.82 -10.18 20.44
C VAL A 185 -12.33 -11.09 19.31
N LEU A 186 -12.72 -10.52 18.17
CA LEU A 186 -13.12 -11.32 17.00
C LEU A 186 -11.98 -12.18 16.47
N GLY A 187 -10.75 -11.64 16.40
CA GLY A 187 -9.57 -12.43 16.06
C GLY A 187 -9.26 -13.50 17.10
N SER A 188 -9.48 -13.22 18.39
CA SER A 188 -9.27 -14.16 19.49
C SER A 188 -10.25 -15.33 19.44
N ALA A 189 -11.48 -15.10 19.01
CA ALA A 189 -12.44 -16.18 18.76
C ALA A 189 -11.93 -17.14 17.67
N LEU A 190 -11.35 -16.60 16.59
CA LEU A 190 -10.74 -17.42 15.55
C LEU A 190 -9.54 -18.23 16.08
N TRP A 191 -8.70 -17.62 16.92
CA TRP A 191 -7.60 -18.31 17.61
C TRP A 191 -8.08 -19.52 18.39
N ILE A 192 -9.09 -19.33 19.25
CA ILE A 192 -9.65 -20.39 20.08
C ILE A 192 -10.17 -21.52 19.18
N VAL A 193 -10.96 -21.20 18.16
CA VAL A 193 -11.52 -22.22 17.26
C VAL A 193 -10.42 -23.05 16.61
N ILE A 194 -9.37 -22.42 16.08
CA ILE A 194 -8.25 -23.10 15.42
C ILE A 194 -7.47 -23.96 16.43
N GLY A 195 -7.20 -23.43 17.63
CA GLY A 195 -6.50 -24.15 18.70
C GLY A 195 -7.22 -25.42 19.14
N GLN A 196 -8.55 -25.43 19.13
CA GLN A 196 -9.34 -26.63 19.45
C GLN A 196 -9.21 -27.77 18.42
N PHE A 197 -8.70 -27.50 17.22
CA PHE A 197 -8.39 -28.51 16.20
C PHE A 197 -6.92 -28.94 16.19
N GLY A 198 -6.10 -28.48 17.16
CA GLY A 198 -4.69 -28.85 17.28
C GLY A 198 -3.76 -28.23 16.22
N PHE A 199 -4.23 -27.19 15.53
CA PHE A 199 -3.39 -26.44 14.57
C PHE A 199 -2.59 -25.34 15.27
N ILE A 200 -1.40 -25.07 14.74
CA ILE A 200 -0.53 -23.98 15.21
C ILE A 200 -1.25 -22.65 14.97
N ALA A 201 -1.64 -21.98 16.06
CA ALA A 201 -2.47 -20.77 16.05
C ALA A 201 -1.80 -19.51 15.47
N GLY A 202 -0.61 -19.64 14.88
CA GLY A 202 0.17 -18.52 14.33
C GLY A 202 -0.58 -17.70 13.27
N LEU A 203 -1.39 -18.32 12.42
CA LEU A 203 -2.18 -17.59 11.40
C LEU A 203 -3.32 -16.76 12.01
N ALA A 204 -3.83 -17.16 13.17
CA ALA A 204 -4.85 -16.39 13.89
C ALA A 204 -4.29 -15.10 14.50
N GLY A 205 -2.98 -15.06 14.79
CA GLY A 205 -2.30 -13.86 15.26
C GLY A 205 -2.43 -12.67 14.29
N TYR A 206 -2.36 -12.93 12.98
CA TYR A 206 -2.63 -11.90 11.97
C TYR A 206 -4.05 -11.37 12.06
N ALA A 207 -5.05 -12.24 12.22
CA ALA A 207 -6.46 -11.84 12.29
C ALA A 207 -6.73 -10.95 13.50
N ILE A 208 -6.07 -11.20 14.64
CA ILE A 208 -6.14 -10.35 15.83
C ILE A 208 -5.56 -8.95 15.53
N VAL A 209 -4.36 -8.88 14.97
CA VAL A 209 -3.71 -7.59 14.63
C VAL A 209 -4.52 -6.82 13.59
N TYR A 210 -4.90 -7.48 12.50
CA TYR A 210 -5.70 -6.89 11.43
C TYR A 210 -7.06 -6.40 11.94
N GLY A 211 -7.75 -7.25 12.71
CA GLY A 211 -9.04 -6.93 13.32
C GLY A 211 -8.93 -5.74 14.27
N SER A 212 -7.90 -5.71 15.13
CA SER A 212 -7.66 -4.59 16.05
C SER A 212 -7.46 -3.28 15.31
N VAL A 213 -6.58 -3.25 14.30
CA VAL A 213 -6.30 -2.03 13.54
C VAL A 213 -7.51 -1.58 12.71
N LYS A 214 -8.23 -2.49 12.05
CA LYS A 214 -9.42 -2.15 11.26
C LYS A 214 -10.60 -1.74 12.13
N GLY A 215 -10.76 -2.36 13.29
CA GLY A 215 -11.73 -1.95 14.29
C GLY A 215 -11.45 -0.53 14.78
N TYR A 216 -10.19 -0.23 15.09
CA TYR A 216 -9.75 1.12 15.46
C TYR A 216 -10.04 2.14 14.35
N GLU A 217 -9.62 1.86 13.11
CA GLU A 217 -9.80 2.76 11.97
C GLU A 217 -11.30 3.03 11.70
N LYS A 218 -12.15 1.99 11.78
CA LYS A 218 -13.59 2.12 11.51
C LYS A 218 -14.33 2.91 12.59
N ALA A 219 -14.01 2.69 13.86
CA ALA A 219 -14.67 3.37 14.97
C ALA A 219 -14.06 4.76 15.27
N GLY A 220 -12.74 4.87 15.23
CA GLY A 220 -11.98 6.10 15.46
C GLY A 220 -11.91 7.03 14.26
N GLY A 221 -12.37 6.59 13.08
CA GLY A 221 -12.41 7.34 11.83
C GLY A 221 -11.10 7.31 11.04
N THR A 222 -9.97 7.50 11.72
CA THR A 222 -8.62 7.32 11.18
C THR A 222 -7.73 6.67 12.25
N VAL A 223 -6.55 6.21 11.86
CA VAL A 223 -5.57 5.61 12.76
C VAL A 223 -4.28 6.45 12.74
N SER A 224 -3.88 6.99 13.89
CA SER A 224 -2.60 7.70 14.02
C SER A 224 -1.46 6.73 14.33
N LYS A 225 -0.21 7.24 14.30
CA LYS A 225 0.97 6.48 14.78
C LYS A 225 0.78 5.97 16.22
N LYS A 226 0.16 6.78 17.09
CA LYS A 226 -0.17 6.40 18.46
C LYS A 226 -1.24 5.30 18.48
N GLY A 227 -2.25 5.41 17.62
CA GLY A 227 -3.30 4.39 17.45
C GLY A 227 -2.75 3.03 17.02
N ILE A 228 -1.79 2.98 16.08
CA ILE A 228 -1.11 1.73 15.67
C ILE A 228 -0.44 1.06 16.87
N ILE A 229 0.33 1.82 17.65
CA ILE A 229 1.04 1.28 18.82
C ILE A 229 0.05 0.67 19.83
N LEU A 230 -1.07 1.36 20.09
CA LEU A 230 -2.13 0.84 20.96
C LEU A 230 -2.75 -0.45 20.42
N CYS A 231 -3.04 -0.52 19.11
CA CYS A 231 -3.59 -1.74 18.49
C CYS A 231 -2.62 -2.92 18.60
N ILE A 232 -1.31 -2.69 18.44
CA ILE A 232 -0.29 -3.73 18.60
C ILE A 232 -0.29 -4.23 20.05
N ILE A 233 -0.27 -3.33 21.04
CA ILE A 233 -0.30 -3.69 22.46
C ILE A 233 -1.56 -4.52 22.78
N PHE A 234 -2.74 -4.07 22.35
CA PHE A 234 -3.98 -4.83 22.57
C PHE A 234 -3.98 -6.18 21.88
N SER A 235 -3.37 -6.28 20.69
CA SER A 235 -3.26 -7.54 19.97
C SER A 235 -2.34 -8.53 20.70
N LEU A 236 -1.23 -8.07 21.27
CA LEU A 236 -0.33 -8.90 22.07
C LEU A 236 -1.02 -9.45 23.34
N LEU A 237 -1.77 -8.58 24.02
CA LEU A 237 -2.57 -8.97 25.19
C LEU A 237 -3.70 -9.93 24.80
N ALA A 238 -4.36 -9.70 23.67
CA ALA A 238 -5.45 -10.55 23.18
C ALA A 238 -4.95 -11.95 22.80
N ILE A 239 -3.76 -12.08 22.20
CA ILE A 239 -3.13 -13.38 21.93
C ILE A 239 -2.92 -14.16 23.23
N ALA A 240 -2.35 -13.52 24.27
CA ALA A 240 -2.16 -14.16 25.57
C ALA A 240 -3.49 -14.58 26.20
N ALA A 241 -4.49 -13.70 26.18
CA ALA A 241 -5.82 -13.99 26.70
C ALA A 241 -6.53 -15.11 25.93
N ALA A 242 -6.39 -15.15 24.61
CA ALA A 242 -6.95 -16.19 23.74
C ALA A 242 -6.32 -17.55 24.04
N GLU A 243 -5.01 -17.59 24.29
CA GLU A 243 -4.30 -18.81 24.65
C GLU A 243 -4.74 -19.32 26.03
N CYS A 244 -4.83 -18.45 27.03
CA CYS A 244 -5.39 -18.82 28.34
C CYS A 244 -6.84 -19.32 28.22
N ALA A 245 -7.65 -18.68 27.38
CA ALA A 245 -9.02 -19.13 27.15
C ALA A 245 -9.08 -20.49 26.43
N SER A 246 -8.17 -20.74 25.49
CA SER A 246 -8.01 -22.04 24.84
C SER A 246 -7.68 -23.13 25.86
N LEU A 247 -6.70 -22.86 26.75
CA LEU A 247 -6.33 -23.77 27.84
C LEU A 247 -7.52 -24.04 28.77
N GLY A 248 -8.25 -23.01 29.20
CA GLY A 248 -9.44 -23.18 30.05
C GLY A 248 -10.53 -24.04 29.41
N ILE A 249 -10.74 -23.89 28.09
CA ILE A 249 -11.65 -24.75 27.32
C ILE A 249 -11.14 -26.19 27.26
N THR A 250 -9.84 -26.39 27.06
CA THR A 250 -9.22 -27.72 27.04
C THR A 250 -9.37 -28.41 28.40
N ILE A 251 -9.03 -27.73 29.51
CA ILE A 251 -9.21 -28.21 30.89
C ILE A 251 -10.67 -28.65 31.10
N TYR A 252 -11.64 -27.81 30.73
CA TYR A 252 -13.06 -28.14 30.86
C TYR A 252 -13.44 -29.38 30.04
N ARG A 253 -12.95 -29.49 28.80
CA ARG A 253 -13.28 -30.60 27.91
C ARG A 253 -12.76 -31.95 28.40
N GLU A 254 -11.55 -31.97 28.96
CA GLU A 254 -10.92 -33.19 29.48
C GLU A 254 -11.55 -33.61 30.81
N LEU A 255 -11.75 -32.67 31.75
CA LEU A 255 -12.21 -33.01 33.11
C LEU A 255 -13.72 -33.22 33.24
N LYS A 256 -14.55 -32.62 32.37
CA LYS A 256 -16.02 -32.75 32.48
C LYS A 256 -16.55 -34.17 32.29
N ALA A 257 -15.74 -35.07 31.73
CA ALA A 257 -16.10 -36.47 31.54
C ALA A 257 -16.04 -37.25 32.86
N ASP A 258 -15.06 -36.92 33.71
CA ASP A 258 -14.77 -37.65 34.95
C ASP A 258 -15.24 -36.90 36.21
N TYR A 259 -15.42 -35.58 36.12
CA TYR A 259 -15.78 -34.70 37.22
C TYR A 259 -16.94 -33.77 36.84
N TRP A 260 -17.86 -33.53 37.79
CA TRP A 260 -18.93 -32.55 37.61
C TRP A 260 -18.42 -31.13 37.85
N ILE A 261 -17.70 -30.59 36.87
CA ILE A 261 -17.15 -29.23 36.91
C ILE A 261 -17.90 -28.30 35.96
N THR A 262 -17.95 -27.02 36.31
CA THR A 262 -18.45 -25.95 35.45
C THR A 262 -17.33 -25.33 34.61
N PRO A 263 -17.64 -24.66 33.48
CA PRO A 263 -16.63 -23.94 32.70
C PRO A 263 -15.88 -22.91 33.54
N THR A 264 -16.56 -22.21 34.45
CA THR A 264 -15.92 -21.20 35.31
C THR A 264 -14.87 -21.82 36.24
N GLU A 265 -15.17 -22.97 36.84
CA GLU A 265 -14.24 -23.71 37.69
C GLU A 265 -13.01 -24.16 36.89
N ALA A 266 -13.20 -24.64 35.66
CA ALA A 266 -12.09 -24.99 34.77
C ALA A 266 -11.16 -23.79 34.47
N PHE A 267 -11.72 -22.60 34.24
CA PHE A 267 -10.94 -21.38 34.04
C PHE A 267 -10.20 -20.93 35.32
N GLN A 268 -10.78 -21.18 36.50
CA GLN A 268 -10.11 -20.90 37.77
C GLN A 268 -8.92 -21.82 38.04
N MET A 269 -8.90 -23.02 37.44
CA MET A 269 -7.80 -23.98 37.56
C MET A 269 -6.61 -23.67 36.63
N ILE A 270 -6.73 -22.70 35.71
CA ILE A 270 -5.64 -22.33 34.79
C ILE A 270 -4.30 -22.08 35.53
N PRO A 271 -4.23 -21.30 36.63
CA PRO A 271 -2.99 -21.06 37.33
C PRO A 271 -2.34 -22.35 37.87
N ASP A 272 -3.14 -23.29 38.36
CA ASP A 272 -2.65 -24.57 38.90
C ASP A 272 -2.06 -25.43 37.77
N PHE A 273 -2.75 -25.50 36.63
CA PHE A 273 -2.25 -26.21 35.44
C PHE A 273 -1.01 -25.55 34.85
N LEU A 274 -0.90 -24.21 34.88
CA LEU A 274 0.33 -23.50 34.51
C LEU A 274 1.49 -23.73 35.48
N GLY A 275 1.23 -24.28 36.67
CA GLY A 275 2.26 -24.76 37.60
C GLY A 275 2.93 -26.07 37.15
N VAL A 276 2.31 -26.81 36.24
CA VAL A 276 2.83 -28.06 35.66
C VAL A 276 3.78 -27.75 34.50
N ASP A 277 5.00 -28.27 34.55
CA ASP A 277 6.07 -27.94 33.60
C ASP A 277 5.70 -28.26 32.15
N GLU A 278 5.04 -29.38 31.91
CA GLU A 278 4.63 -29.82 30.58
C GLU A 278 3.57 -28.89 29.98
N VAL A 279 2.56 -28.51 30.77
CA VAL A 279 1.48 -27.62 30.35
C VAL A 279 2.01 -26.21 30.11
N ARG A 280 2.82 -25.70 31.04
CA ARG A 280 3.48 -24.41 30.92
C ARG A 280 4.38 -24.35 29.70
N GLY A 281 5.16 -25.41 29.45
CA GLY A 281 6.00 -25.53 28.27
C GLY A 281 5.21 -25.46 26.96
N GLY A 282 4.05 -26.13 26.92
CA GLY A 282 3.10 -26.04 25.79
C GLY A 282 2.60 -24.63 25.54
N VAL A 283 2.05 -23.97 26.57
CA VAL A 283 1.53 -22.60 26.48
C VAL A 283 2.61 -21.61 26.05
N ILE A 284 3.82 -21.69 26.63
CA ILE A 284 4.94 -20.82 26.24
C ILE A 284 5.30 -21.04 24.77
N LYS A 285 5.39 -22.30 24.33
CA LYS A 285 5.67 -22.62 22.93
C LYS A 285 4.62 -22.04 22.00
N ASP A 286 3.34 -22.20 22.32
CA ASP A 286 2.24 -21.71 21.48
C ASP A 286 2.19 -20.18 21.45
N LEU A 287 2.48 -19.51 22.57
CA LEU A 287 2.64 -18.05 22.61
C LEU A 287 3.82 -17.56 21.77
N VAL A 288 5.01 -18.17 21.92
CA VAL A 288 6.21 -17.78 21.17
C VAL A 288 5.98 -17.92 19.66
N ILE A 289 5.45 -19.07 19.25
CA ILE A 289 5.13 -19.33 17.84
C ILE A 289 4.03 -18.37 17.36
N GLY A 290 3.02 -18.19 18.19
CA GLY A 290 1.93 -17.24 18.02
C GLY A 290 2.37 -15.82 17.71
N TYR A 291 3.22 -15.26 18.57
CA TYR A 291 3.77 -13.93 18.40
C TYR A 291 4.71 -13.83 17.20
N ALA A 292 5.57 -14.82 16.99
CA ALA A 292 6.47 -14.83 15.84
C ALA A 292 5.70 -14.76 14.51
N PHE A 293 4.65 -15.59 14.36
CA PHE A 293 3.80 -15.55 13.17
C PHE A 293 2.94 -14.30 13.09
N ALA A 294 2.40 -13.80 14.21
CA ALA A 294 1.66 -12.55 14.23
C ALA A 294 2.52 -11.39 13.71
N VAL A 295 3.77 -11.28 14.18
CA VAL A 295 4.73 -10.26 13.74
C VAL A 295 5.05 -10.45 12.27
N TRP A 296 5.42 -11.66 11.84
CA TRP A 296 5.79 -11.92 10.46
C TRP A 296 4.64 -11.63 9.49
N ALA A 297 3.44 -12.15 9.77
CA ALA A 297 2.28 -11.98 8.91
C ALA A 297 1.74 -10.55 8.89
N SER A 298 1.85 -9.81 10.00
CA SER A 298 1.38 -8.42 10.07
C SER A 298 2.41 -7.38 9.65
N PHE A 299 3.68 -7.75 9.46
CA PHE A 299 4.77 -6.80 9.17
C PHE A 299 4.50 -5.94 7.93
N SER A 300 4.13 -6.54 6.81
CA SER A 300 3.85 -5.82 5.56
C SER A 300 2.65 -4.89 5.71
N PHE A 301 1.60 -5.35 6.41
CA PHE A 301 0.40 -4.57 6.69
C PHE A 301 0.70 -3.36 7.59
N VAL A 302 1.39 -3.55 8.72
CA VAL A 302 1.75 -2.46 9.63
C VAL A 302 2.71 -1.48 8.96
N LYS A 303 3.70 -1.97 8.20
CA LYS A 303 4.65 -1.14 7.44
C LYS A 303 3.92 -0.27 6.41
N SER A 304 2.99 -0.86 5.65
CA SER A 304 2.19 -0.11 4.66
C SER A 304 1.28 0.94 5.30
N LEU A 305 0.63 0.62 6.43
CA LEU A 305 -0.15 1.59 7.20
C LEU A 305 0.69 2.75 7.71
N TRP A 306 1.88 2.45 8.23
CA TRP A 306 2.77 3.48 8.74
C TRP A 306 3.23 4.42 7.63
N LYS A 307 3.57 3.89 6.45
CA LYS A 307 3.86 4.69 5.25
C LYS A 307 2.67 5.57 4.85
N ARG A 308 1.45 5.02 4.86
CA ARG A 308 0.21 5.76 4.55
C ARG A 308 0.00 6.96 5.46
N ILE A 309 0.17 6.79 6.77
CA ILE A 309 0.04 7.89 7.75
C ILE A 309 1.13 8.94 7.56
N GLN A 310 2.35 8.55 7.21
CA GLN A 310 3.42 9.51 6.93
C GLN A 310 3.10 10.35 5.69
N ALA A 311 2.60 9.72 4.62
CA ALA A 311 2.16 10.43 3.40
C ALA A 311 1.00 11.41 3.67
N GLU A 312 0.02 11.01 4.49
CA GLU A 312 -1.12 11.87 4.87
C GLU A 312 -0.75 12.99 5.88
N THR A 313 0.44 12.90 6.49
CA THR A 313 0.94 13.90 7.43
C THR A 313 1.92 14.89 6.78
N ALA A 314 2.48 14.56 5.61
CA ALA A 314 3.31 15.48 4.85
C ALA A 314 2.48 16.70 4.43
N PRO A 315 3.04 17.92 4.47
CA PRO A 315 2.35 19.08 3.91
C PRO A 315 2.00 18.78 2.46
N HIS A 316 0.79 19.17 2.04
CA HIS A 316 0.45 19.12 0.63
C HIS A 316 1.35 20.12 -0.10
N VAL A 317 2.26 19.61 -0.94
CA VAL A 317 3.22 20.44 -1.68
C VAL A 317 2.90 20.31 -3.15
N ILE A 318 2.76 21.46 -3.80
CA ILE A 318 2.81 21.57 -5.24
C ILE A 318 4.13 22.24 -5.64
N GLU A 319 4.88 21.58 -6.51
CA GLU A 319 6.19 22.05 -6.99
C GLU A 319 6.28 21.83 -8.49
N ARG A 320 6.90 22.77 -9.23
CA ARG A 320 7.23 22.57 -10.64
C ARG A 320 8.52 21.77 -10.74
N LEU A 321 8.51 20.73 -11.55
CA LEU A 321 9.64 19.82 -11.77
C LEU A 321 10.52 20.26 -12.94
#